data_AF-A0A661X2N5-F1
#
_entry.id   AF-A0A661X2N5-F1
#
_cell.length_a   1.000
_cell.length_b   1.000
_cell.length_c   1.000
_cell.angle_alpha   90.00
_cell.angle_beta   90.00
_cell.angle_gamma   90.00
#
_symmetry.space_group_name_H-M   'P 1'
#
loop_
_entity.id
_entity.type
_entity.pdbx_description
1 polymer ?
#
loop_
_entity_poly.entity_id
_entity_poly.type
_entity_poly.pdbx_seq_one_letter_code
_entity_poly.pdbx_strand_id
1 'polypeptide(L)'
;SCFKRIKKIRKEKNIIKTQKEDTISLDSYVIKKEREEKVKRALNKLPEKMREIIILRDIEGLAYKEIKEILNIPMSLVKVRLFRARNLLKKILEEEDGRI
;
A
#
# COMPACT_ATOMS: atom_id res chain seq x y z
N SER A 1 6.45 -12.06 -12.35
CA SER A 1 6.18 -10.89 -11.49
C SER A 1 6.28 -11.24 -10.02
N CYS A 2 7.03 -10.43 -9.27
CA CYS A 2 7.40 -10.60 -7.86
C CYS A 2 6.19 -10.84 -6.93
N PHE A 3 5.02 -10.31 -7.30
CA PHE A 3 3.71 -10.53 -6.65
C PHE A 3 3.36 -12.00 -6.34
N LYS A 4 3.75 -12.97 -7.17
CA LYS A 4 3.47 -14.40 -6.92
C LYS A 4 4.28 -14.96 -5.74
N ARG A 5 5.45 -14.39 -5.45
CA ARG A 5 6.35 -14.82 -4.36
C ARG A 5 5.88 -14.32 -2.99
N ILE A 6 5.21 -13.16 -2.96
CA ILE A 6 4.66 -12.53 -1.76
C ILE A 6 3.58 -13.40 -1.10
N LYS A 7 2.73 -14.09 -1.90
CA LYS A 7 1.71 -15.02 -1.37
C LYS A 7 2.31 -16.20 -0.58
N LYS A 8 3.55 -16.61 -0.86
CA LYS A 8 4.18 -17.79 -0.22
C LYS A 8 4.72 -17.51 1.18
N ILE A 9 5.10 -16.26 1.49
CA ILE A 9 5.60 -15.84 2.81
C ILE A 9 4.46 -15.82 3.87
N ARG A 10 3.20 -15.77 3.41
CA ARG A 10 2.02 -15.49 4.22
C ARG A 10 1.36 -16.72 4.86
N LYS A 11 1.81 -17.95 4.58
CA LYS A 11 1.16 -19.16 5.14
C LYS A 11 1.38 -19.30 6.66
N GLU A 12 2.43 -18.70 7.22
CA GLU A 12 2.80 -18.87 8.65
C GLU A 12 2.31 -17.77 9.62
N LYS A 13 1.79 -16.61 9.17
CA LYS A 13 1.50 -15.47 10.07
C LYS A 13 0.04 -15.00 10.10
N ASN A 14 -0.91 -15.79 9.60
CA ASN A 14 -2.34 -15.41 9.56
C ASN A 14 -3.15 -16.00 10.73
N ILE A 15 -2.69 -15.74 11.95
CA ILE A 15 -3.54 -15.85 13.14
C ILE A 15 -3.55 -14.43 13.71
N ILE A 16 -4.74 -13.84 13.86
CA ILE A 16 -5.04 -12.48 14.36
C ILE A 16 -5.05 -11.36 13.29
N LYS A 17 -6.17 -11.25 12.57
CA LYS A 17 -7.05 -10.05 12.56
C LYS A 17 -8.23 -10.30 11.62
N THR A 18 -9.09 -11.23 12.01
CA THR A 18 -10.50 -11.20 11.63
C THR A 18 -11.25 -10.80 12.89
N GLN A 19 -11.88 -9.64 12.83
CA GLN A 19 -13.17 -9.30 13.44
C GLN A 19 -13.30 -7.77 13.46
N LYS A 20 -14.14 -7.25 12.56
CA LYS A 20 -15.02 -6.15 12.97
C LYS A 20 -16.31 -6.25 12.16
N GLU A 21 -17.26 -6.92 12.79
CA GLU A 21 -18.65 -7.07 12.35
C GLU A 21 -19.39 -5.73 12.54
N ASP A 22 -19.71 -5.13 11.39
CA ASP A 22 -20.98 -4.55 10.96
C ASP A 22 -21.90 -3.78 11.93
N THR A 23 -21.84 -2.44 11.80
CA THR A 23 -23.04 -1.59 11.62
C THR A 23 -22.74 -0.52 10.56
N ILE A 24 -22.44 -0.94 9.32
CA ILE A 24 -22.10 0.00 8.24
C ILE A 24 -23.41 0.47 7.59
N SER A 25 -23.88 1.65 7.99
CA SER A 25 -24.93 2.39 7.27
C SER A 25 -24.60 2.48 5.77
N LEU A 26 -25.61 2.38 4.90
CA LEU A 26 -25.44 2.36 3.44
C LEU A 26 -24.63 3.56 2.93
N ASP A 27 -24.84 4.74 3.52
CA ASP A 27 -24.07 5.95 3.25
C ASP A 27 -22.58 5.78 3.59
N SER A 28 -22.29 5.21 4.76
CA SER A 28 -20.92 4.90 5.19
C SER A 28 -20.25 3.86 4.29
N TYR A 29 -21.01 2.92 3.72
CA TYR A 29 -20.48 1.94 2.76
C TYR A 29 -20.09 2.60 1.44
N VAL A 30 -20.95 3.47 0.90
CA VAL A 30 -20.68 4.21 -0.35
C VAL A 30 -19.48 5.13 -0.19
N ILE A 31 -19.42 5.93 0.88
CA ILE A 31 -18.30 6.83 1.17
C ILE A 31 -16.99 6.04 1.33
N LYS A 32 -17.04 4.89 2.00
CA LYS A 32 -15.87 4.02 2.16
C LYS A 32 -15.39 3.47 0.82
N LYS A 33 -16.31 3.02 -0.04
CA LYS A 33 -15.99 2.48 -1.37
C LYS A 33 -15.38 3.55 -2.28
N GLU A 34 -15.96 4.76 -2.30
CA GLU A 34 -15.40 5.88 -3.06
C GLU A 34 -13.99 6.25 -2.59
N ARG A 35 -13.76 6.26 -1.28
CA ARG A 35 -12.43 6.54 -0.70
C ARG A 35 -11.42 5.44 -1.06
N GLU A 36 -11.82 4.18 -0.98
CA GLU A 36 -10.98 3.05 -1.38
C GLU A 36 -10.64 3.09 -2.88
N GLU A 37 -11.60 3.45 -3.73
CA GLU A 37 -11.37 3.60 -5.16
C GLU A 37 -10.42 4.75 -5.48
N LYS A 38 -10.55 5.91 -4.81
CA LYS A 38 -9.59 7.02 -4.93
C LYS A 38 -8.17 6.58 -4.60
N VAL A 39 -7.97 5.88 -3.48
CA VAL A 39 -6.66 5.36 -3.08
C VAL A 39 -6.13 4.34 -4.10
N LYS A 40 -6.97 3.42 -4.58
CA LYS A 40 -6.58 2.44 -5.60
C LYS A 40 -6.16 3.11 -6.90
N ARG A 41 -6.89 4.14 -7.36
CA ARG A 41 -6.52 4.93 -8.55
C ARG A 41 -5.17 5.63 -8.36
N ALA A 42 -4.98 6.28 -7.22
CA ALA A 42 -3.72 6.95 -6.91
C ALA A 42 -2.52 5.98 -6.87
N LEU A 43 -2.71 4.80 -6.26
CA LEU A 43 -1.70 3.74 -6.27
C LEU A 43 -1.41 3.21 -7.68
N ASN A 44 -2.41 3.12 -8.55
CA ASN A 44 -2.23 2.66 -9.92
C ASN A 44 -1.47 3.65 -10.82
N LYS A 45 -1.50 4.94 -10.47
CA LYS A 45 -0.68 5.97 -11.12
C LYS A 45 0.80 5.93 -10.71
N LEU A 46 1.14 5.25 -9.61
CA LEU A 46 2.53 5.09 -9.19
C LEU A 46 3.27 4.10 -10.10
N PRO A 47 4.57 4.35 -10.38
CA PRO A 47 5.44 3.35 -10.98
C PRO A 47 5.44 2.05 -10.16
N GLU A 48 5.48 0.90 -10.84
CA GLU A 48 5.34 -0.42 -10.20
C GLU A 48 6.28 -0.61 -8.99
N LYS A 49 7.54 -0.17 -9.13
CA LYS A 49 8.57 -0.25 -8.06
C LYS A 49 8.25 0.60 -6.82
N MET A 50 7.53 1.71 -7.00
CA MET A 50 7.11 2.61 -5.91
C MET A 50 5.79 2.11 -5.27
N ARG A 51 4.88 1.59 -6.09
CA ARG A 51 3.66 0.94 -5.60
C ARG A 51 4.01 -0.26 -4.73
N GLU A 52 4.91 -1.12 -5.20
CA GLU A 52 5.30 -2.35 -4.49
C GLU A 52 5.87 -2.05 -3.09
N ILE A 53 6.77 -1.06 -2.97
CA ILE A 53 7.38 -0.72 -1.68
C ILE A 53 6.37 -0.10 -0.69
N ILE A 54 5.40 0.67 -1.19
CA ILE A 54 4.30 1.21 -0.36
C ILE A 54 3.37 0.09 0.09
N ILE A 55 3.00 -0.83 -0.80
CA ILE A 55 2.14 -1.97 -0.43
C ILE A 55 2.81 -2.79 0.67
N LEU A 56 4.09 -3.13 0.50
CA LEU A 56 4.84 -3.90 1.49
C LEU A 56 4.92 -3.18 2.84
N ARG A 57 5.05 -1.85 2.85
CA ARG A 57 5.20 -1.09 4.10
C ARG A 57 3.87 -0.71 4.76
N ASP A 58 2.99 -0.06 4.01
CA ASP A 58 1.79 0.60 4.53
C ASP A 58 0.56 -0.34 4.52
N ILE A 59 0.53 -1.37 3.67
CA ILE A 59 -0.57 -2.37 3.64
C ILE A 59 -0.17 -3.64 4.39
N GLU A 60 0.98 -4.23 4.07
CA GLU A 60 1.44 -5.48 4.70
C GLU A 60 2.19 -5.24 6.03
N GLY A 61 2.54 -3.99 6.35
CA GLY A 61 3.12 -3.62 7.65
C GLY A 61 4.57 -4.07 7.85
N LEU A 62 5.28 -4.47 6.80
CA LEU A 62 6.62 -5.07 6.90
C LEU A 62 7.67 -4.05 7.36
N ALA A 63 8.67 -4.55 8.10
CA ALA A 63 9.82 -3.76 8.50
C ALA A 63 10.72 -3.45 7.30
N TYR A 64 11.47 -2.34 7.36
CA TYR A 64 12.40 -1.97 6.28
C TYR A 64 13.44 -3.06 5.96
N LYS A 65 13.84 -3.86 6.97
CA LYS A 65 14.74 -5.01 6.79
C LYS A 65 14.09 -6.12 5.96
N GLU A 66 12.83 -6.46 6.23
CA GLU A 66 12.09 -7.48 5.47
C GLU A 66 11.85 -6.99 4.03
N ILE A 67 11.54 -5.71 3.84
CA ILE A 67 11.38 -5.11 2.52
C ILE A 67 12.69 -5.17 1.72
N LYS A 68 13.83 -4.88 2.35
CA LYS A 68 15.17 -5.01 1.76
C LYS A 68 15.41 -6.43 1.24
N GLU A 69 15.08 -7.44 2.04
CA GLU A 69 15.27 -8.86 1.72
C GLU A 69 14.34 -9.33 0.60
N ILE A 70 13.06 -8.93 0.65
CA ILE A 70 12.05 -9.29 -0.35
C ILE A 70 12.37 -8.67 -1.71
N LEU A 71 12.72 -7.39 -1.73
CA LEU A 71 13.01 -6.65 -2.97
C LEU A 71 14.45 -6.83 -3.44
N ASN A 72 15.31 -7.47 -2.64
CA ASN A 72 16.74 -7.63 -2.88
C ASN A 72 17.44 -6.32 -3.27
N ILE A 73 17.19 -5.25 -2.50
CA ILE A 73 17.77 -3.91 -2.70
C ILE A 73 18.44 -3.43 -1.42
N PRO A 74 19.44 -2.52 -1.48
CA PRO A 74 20.07 -2.00 -0.27
C PRO A 74 19.11 -1.16 0.58
N MET A 75 19.34 -1.15 1.90
CA MET A 75 18.52 -0.40 2.87
C MET A 75 18.44 1.11 2.54
N SER A 76 19.54 1.68 2.05
CA SER A 76 19.58 3.07 1.59
C SER A 76 18.60 3.33 0.45
N LEU A 77 18.48 2.37 -0.48
CA LEU A 77 17.55 2.46 -1.59
C LEU A 77 16.10 2.21 -1.15
N VAL A 78 15.86 1.34 -0.16
CA VAL A 78 14.53 1.17 0.47
C VAL A 78 14.02 2.51 0.98
N LYS A 79 14.83 3.21 1.80
CA LYS A 79 14.46 4.51 2.39
C LYS A 79 14.17 5.56 1.32
N VAL A 80 15.06 5.70 0.34
CA VAL A 80 14.90 6.69 -0.75
C VAL A 80 13.69 6.37 -1.61
N ARG A 81 13.47 5.10 -1.96
CA ARG A 81 12.28 4.68 -2.73
C ARG A 81 10.99 4.92 -1.98
N LEU A 82 10.95 4.62 -0.68
CA LEU A 82 9.78 4.88 0.16
C LEU A 82 9.44 6.36 0.25
N PHE A 83 10.46 7.19 0.48
CA PHE A 83 10.29 8.64 0.51
C PHE A 83 9.74 9.17 -0.82
N ARG A 84 10.35 8.78 -1.95
CA ARG A 84 9.90 9.17 -3.28
C ARG A 84 8.49 8.67 -3.58
N ALA A 85 8.20 7.42 -3.24
CA ALA A 85 6.89 6.81 -3.45
C ALA A 85 5.81 7.57 -2.66
N ARG A 86 6.07 7.93 -1.40
CA ARG A 86 5.13 8.70 -0.57
C ARG A 86 4.92 10.11 -1.09
N ASN A 87 5.97 10.81 -1.50
CA ASN A 87 5.84 12.14 -2.09
C ASN A 87 5.04 12.10 -3.40
N LEU A 88 5.29 11.09 -4.24
CA LEU A 88 4.54 10.94 -5.49
C LEU A 88 3.08 10.58 -5.21
N LEU A 89 2.82 9.68 -4.26
CA LEU A 89 1.46 9.33 -3.86
C LEU A 89 0.71 10.55 -3.31
N LYS A 90 1.38 11.35 -2.47
CA LYS A 90 0.83 12.60 -1.95
C LYS A 90 0.47 13.55 -3.09
N LYS A 91 1.38 13.79 -4.03
CA LYS A 91 1.16 14.66 -5.19
C LYS A 91 -0.03 14.18 -6.03
N ILE A 92 -0.12 12.89 -6.31
CA ILE A 92 -1.24 12.30 -7.06
C ILE A 92 -2.58 12.48 -6.33
N LEU A 93 -2.57 12.33 -5.00
CA LEU A 93 -3.77 12.54 -4.18
C LEU A 93 -4.17 14.02 -4.12
N GLU A 94 -3.20 14.94 -4.08
CA GLU A 94 -3.46 16.40 -4.15
C GLU A 94 -4.05 16.81 -5.50
N GLU A 95 -3.54 16.24 -6.60
CA GLU A 95 -4.10 16.41 -7.95
C GLU A 95 -5.54 15.88 -8.05
N GLU A 96 -5.83 14.71 -7.45
CA GLU A 96 -7.18 14.12 -7.46
C GLU A 96 -8.18 14.86 -6.52
N ASP A 97 -7.70 15.50 -5.46
CA ASP A 97 -8.52 16.30 -4.53
C ASP A 97 -8.84 17.70 -5.11
N GLY A 98 -8.29 18.05 -6.28
CA GLY A 98 -8.56 19.32 -6.96
C GLY A 98 -7.89 20.54 -6.31
N ARG A 99 -6.84 20.33 -5.51
CA ARG A 99 -6.08 21.43 -4.88
C ARG A 99 -4.91 21.89 -5.75
N ILE A 100 -5.20 22.39 -6.94
CA ILE A 100 -4.24 23.11 -7.80
C ILE A 100 -4.96 24.25 -8.49
#